data_AF-A0A1V4RQG5-F1
#
_entry.id   AF-A0A1V4RQG5-F1
#
_cell.length_a   1.000
_cell.length_b   1.000
_cell.length_c   1.000
_cell.angle_alpha   90.00
_cell.angle_beta   90.00
_cell.angle_gamma   90.00
#
_symmetry.space_group_name_H-M   'P 1'
#
loop_
_entity.id
_entity.type
_entity.pdbx_description
1 polymer ?
#
loop_
_entity_poly.entity_id
_entity_poly.type
_entity_poly.pdbx_seq_one_letter_code
_entity_poly.pdbx_strand_id
1 'polypeptide(L)' 'MRIKIFDLAGDLVKELPGSSQPFTDNEVRWDLTGVQSGVYLARIEAKNSRMKDVRIIKIAVVK' A
#
# COMPACT_ATOMS: atom_id res chain seq x y z
N MET A 1 -4.04 10.03 1.86
CA MET A 1 -3.12 9.13 1.14
C MET A 1 -3.92 8.01 0.48
N ARG A 2 -3.40 7.36 -0.57
CA ARG A 2 -3.99 6.13 -1.13
C ARG A 2 -2.93 5.05 -1.23
N ILE A 3 -3.24 3.83 -0.80
CA ILE A 3 -2.35 2.67 -0.95
C ILE A 3 -3.07 1.62 -1.79
N LYS A 4 -2.41 1.17 -2.85
CA LYS A 4 -2.88 0.05 -3.68
C LYS A 4 -1.88 -1.10 -3.58
N ILE A 5 -2.38 -2.29 -3.30
CA ILE A 5 -1.60 -3.53 -3.23
C ILE A 5 -1.81 -4.30 -4.52
N PHE A 6 -0.70 -4.71 -5.12
CA PHE A 6 -0.65 -5.52 -6.32
C PHE A 6 0.10 -6.81 -6.04
N ASP A 7 -0.22 -7.87 -6.76
CA ASP A 7 0.64 -9.06 -6.79
C ASP A 7 1.82 -8.85 -7.76
N LEU A 8 2.62 -9.90 -7.96
CA LEU A 8 3.77 -9.86 -8.86
C LEU A 8 3.40 -9.80 -10.35
N ALA A 9 2.19 -10.26 -10.71
CA ALA A 9 1.66 -10.14 -12.06
C ALA A 9 1.15 -8.71 -12.36
N GLY A 10 0.95 -7.90 -11.31
CA GLY A 10 0.45 -6.53 -11.39
C GLY A 10 -1.06 -6.43 -11.19
N ASP A 11 -1.72 -7.51 -10.78
CA ASP A 11 -3.15 -7.52 -10.51
C ASP A 11 -3.46 -6.81 -9.20
N LEU A 12 -4.52 -6.00 -9.19
CA LEU A 12 -4.92 -5.24 -8.01
C LEU A 12 -5.56 -6.18 -6.97
N VAL A 13 -4.86 -6.38 -5.87
CA VAL A 13 -5.31 -7.23 -4.75
C VAL A 13 -6.20 -6.45 -3.79
N LYS A 14 -5.80 -5.21 -3.45
CA LYS A 14 -6.54 -4.40 -2.47
C LYS A 14 -6.27 -2.91 -2.62
N GLU A 15 -7.26 -2.08 -2.32
CA GLU A 15 -7.06 -0.67 -2.02
C GLU A 15 -7.31 -0.43 -0.52
N LEU A 16 -6.35 0.20 0.15
CA LEU A 16 -6.42 0.50 1.57
C LEU A 16 -6.69 2.00 1.77
N PRO A 17 -7.72 2.38 2.54
CA PRO A 17 -7.94 3.77 2.91
C PRO A 17 -6.82 4.23 3.83
N GLY A 18 -6.20 5.37 3.52
CA GLY A 18 -5.13 5.95 4.34
C GLY A 18 -5.50 7.35 4.83
N SER A 19 -5.78 7.48 6.12
CA SER A 19 -5.57 8.76 6.81
C SER A 19 -4.07 8.97 6.90
N SER A 20 -3.60 10.12 6.42
CA SER A 20 -2.17 10.44 6.44
C SER A 20 -1.98 11.79 7.11
N GLN A 21 -1.23 11.81 8.21
CA GLN A 21 -0.77 13.02 8.84
C GLN A 21 0.61 13.38 8.26
N PRO A 22 0.82 14.61 7.74
CA PRO A 22 2.12 15.03 7.23
C PRO A 22 3.18 15.02 8.33
N PHE A 23 4.43 14.70 7.96
CA PHE A 23 5.61 14.74 8.86
C PHE A 23 5.52 13.85 10.10
N THR A 24 4.70 12.79 10.04
CA THR A 24 4.65 11.75 11.07
C THR A 24 4.78 10.37 10.43
N ASP A 25 5.09 9.38 11.26
CA ASP A 25 4.89 7.99 10.87
C ASP A 25 3.38 7.73 10.70
N ASN A 26 3.06 6.98 9.66
CA ASN A 26 1.68 6.63 9.33
C ASN A 26 1.61 5.11 9.17
N GLU A 27 0.72 4.50 9.93
CA GLU A 27 0.51 3.06 9.91
C GLU A 27 -0.83 2.72 9.26
N VAL A 28 -0.86 1.66 8.47
CA VAL A 28 -2.09 1.16 7.84
C VAL A 28 -2.11 -0.36 8.01
N ARG A 29 -3.21 -0.86 8.59
CA ARG A 29 -3.43 -2.29 8.76
C ARG A 29 -3.92 -2.90 7.46
N TRP A 30 -3.24 -3.95 7.00
CA TRP A 30 -3.72 -4.80 5.91
C TRP A 30 -4.20 -6.13 6.48
N ASP A 31 -5.50 -6.42 6.32
CA ASP A 31 -6.07 -7.73 6.63
C ASP A 31 -5.65 -8.75 5.56
N LEU A 32 -5.00 -9.82 6.00
CA LEU A 32 -4.47 -10.89 5.17
C LEU A 32 -5.46 -12.07 5.00
N THR A 33 -6.70 -11.93 5.49
CA THR A 33 -7.75 -12.93 5.29
C THR A 33 -7.98 -13.14 3.78
N GLY A 34 -7.77 -14.37 3.30
CA GLY A 34 -7.86 -14.71 1.88
C GLY A 34 -6.63 -14.37 1.03
N VAL A 35 -5.58 -13.79 1.62
CA VAL A 35 -4.32 -13.47 0.93
C VAL A 35 -3.36 -14.67 1.04
N GLN A 36 -2.72 -15.05 -0.07
CA GLN A 36 -1.77 -16.16 -0.13
C GLN A 36 -0.34 -15.72 0.24
N SER A 37 0.49 -16.66 0.68
CA SER A 37 1.93 -16.41 0.83
C SER A 37 2.55 -16.05 -0.52
N GLY A 38 3.43 -15.06 -0.55
CA GLY A 38 3.99 -14.55 -1.80
C GLY A 38 4.54 -13.15 -1.68
N VAL A 39 4.91 -12.57 -2.83
CA VAL A 39 5.44 -11.22 -2.95
C VAL A 39 4.40 -10.30 -3.56
N TYR A 40 4.21 -9.14 -2.92
CA TYR A 40 3.28 -8.11 -3.31
C TYR A 40 3.98 -6.76 -3.42
N LEU A 41 3.38 -5.83 -4.16
CA LEU A 41 3.85 -4.47 -4.32
C LEU A 41 2.79 -3.50 -3.78
N ALA A 42 3.16 -2.66 -2.82
CA ALA A 42 2.29 -1.57 -2.39
C ALA A 42 2.72 -0.27 -3.05
N ARG A 43 1.82 0.29 -3.87
CA ARG A 43 1.94 1.63 -4.42
C ARG A 43 1.27 2.63 -3.49
N ILE A 44 2.08 3.43 -2.83
CA ILE A 44 1.67 4.45 -1.88
C ILE A 44 1.68 5.80 -2.60
N GLU A 45 0.55 6.47 -2.63
CA GLU A 45 0.38 7.79 -3.23
C GLU A 45 -0.03 8.80 -2.16
N ALA A 46 0.84 9.78 -1.92
CA ALA A 46 0.56 10.95 -1.10
C ALA A 46 0.30 12.14 -2.03
N LYS A 47 -0.83 12.84 -1.82
CA LYS A 47 -1.21 14.02 -2.59
C LYS A 47 -1.74 15.09 -1.65
N ASN A 48 -1.28 16.32 -1.83
CA ASN A 48 -1.89 17.52 -1.29
C ASN A 48 -2.21 18.50 -2.44
N SER A 49 -2.61 19.74 -2.13
CA SER A 49 -2.97 20.74 -3.15
C SER A 49 -1.81 21.21 -4.03
N ARG A 50 -0.55 20.99 -3.61
CA ARG A 50 0.65 21.47 -4.32
C ARG A 50 1.52 20.36 -4.89
N MET A 51 1.52 19.19 -4.26
CA MET A 51 2.46 18.11 -4.55
C MET A 51 1.79 16.74 -4.56
N LYS A 52 2.32 15.87 -5.40
CA LYS A 52 2.00 14.45 -5.48
C LYS A 52 3.30 13.68 -5.47
N ASP A 53 3.43 12.72 -4.56
CA ASP A 53 4.56 11.79 -4.53
C ASP A 53 4.07 10.35 -4.49
N VAL A 54 4.87 9.46 -5.08
CA VAL A 54 4.57 8.04 -5.19
C VAL A 54 5.78 7.24 -4.73
N ARG A 55 5.53 6.25 -3.88
CA ARG A 55 6.52 5.25 -3.48
C ARG A 55 5.96 3.86 -3.71
N ILE A 56 6.85 2.93 -4.04
CA ILE A 56 6.53 1.52 -4.19
C ILE A 56 7.38 0.77 -3.19
N ILE A 57 6.73 -0.07 -2.39
CA ILE A 57 7.41 -0.97 -1.45
C ILE A 57 7.06 -2.42 -1.79
N LYS A 58 8.00 -3.32 -1.54
CA LYS A 58 7.83 -4.77 -1.73
C LYS A 58 7.44 -5.41 -0.40
N ILE A 59 6.42 -6.25 -0.41
CA ILE A 59 5.89 -6.94 0.77
C ILE A 59 6.04 -8.44 0.55
N ALA A 60 6.61 -9.16 1.52
CA ALA A 60 6.60 -10.61 1.54
C ALA A 60 5.57 -11.07 2.59
N VAL A 61 4.58 -11.84 2.16
CA VAL A 61 3.62 -12.51 3.05
C VAL A 61 4.09 -13.95 3.24
N VAL A 62 4.33 -14.33 4.49
CA VAL A 62 4.73 -15.69 4.89
C VAL A 62 3.78 -16.15 5.99
N LYS A 63 3.29 -17.38 5.89
CA LYS A 63 2.40 -18.04 6.86
C LYS A 63 3.12 -19.21 7.52
#